data_AF-A0A1Y1WIZ8-F1
#
_entry.id   AF-A0A1Y1WIZ8-F1
#
_cell.length_a   1.000
_cell.length_b   1.000
_cell.length_c   1.000
_cell.angle_alpha   90.00
_cell.angle_beta   90.00
_cell.angle_gamma   90.00
#
_symmetry.space_group_name_H-M   'P 1'
#
loop_
_entity.id
_entity.type
_entity.pdbx_description
1 polymer ?
#
loop_
_entity_poly.entity_id
_entity_poly.type
_entity_poly.pdbx_seq_one_letter_code
_entity_poly.pdbx_strand_id
1 'polypeptide(L)'
;MSFGTFLWVALFQLRIWQYLLIFRWKQRAVGRYLLWPAIYVFVLIVPYTVAAILFPPSIGFEYFPENNDCVTKAPVYMFAIAIIVIELCSAIALTYLARNINTCFREFREIVIIISTTVAATVASIIVRWIPNTTGSKFYKGMLDTSFMLIAAQLYLIVLLSKPIYHSIVDPNEYVEYFMHRLRTQNLMQEYSISTAGQVDNLTSTLRTSTTVAASRHSWLGGPNRRENALNAYHALEEINEGHSSSNRNSNSNSNQYIRKLV
;
A
#
# COMPACT_ATOMS: atom_id res chain seq x y z
N MET A 1 -3.64 14.03 21.60
CA MET A 1 -2.87 13.63 20.41
C MET A 1 -1.92 12.55 20.83
N SER A 2 -2.05 11.34 20.30
CA SER A 2 -0.95 10.38 20.44
C SER A 2 -1.15 9.22 19.48
N PHE A 3 -2.12 8.34 19.72
CA PHE A 3 -2.15 7.07 19.00
C PHE A 3 -2.38 7.22 17.48
N GLY A 4 -3.37 8.03 17.06
CA GLY A 4 -3.68 8.20 15.64
C GLY A 4 -2.52 8.79 14.84
N THR A 5 -1.80 9.76 15.40
CA THR A 5 -0.63 10.37 14.76
C THR A 5 0.52 9.38 14.67
N PHE A 6 0.85 8.66 15.75
CA PHE A 6 1.90 7.63 15.73
C PHE A 6 1.58 6.55 14.70
N LEU A 7 0.35 6.03 14.72
CA LEU A 7 -0.09 5.02 13.76
C LEU A 7 0.01 5.52 12.31
N TRP A 8 -0.39 6.76 12.06
CA TRP A 8 -0.32 7.35 10.73
C TRP A 8 1.14 7.50 10.25
N VAL A 9 2.03 8.04 11.09
CA VAL A 9 3.45 8.21 10.73
C VAL A 9 4.13 6.84 10.54
N ALA A 10 3.82 5.88 11.41
CA ALA A 10 4.25 4.49 11.29
C ALA A 10 3.83 3.84 9.96
N LEU A 11 2.56 3.98 9.56
CA LEU A 11 2.06 3.47 8.29
C LEU A 11 2.74 4.16 7.10
N PHE A 12 3.00 5.46 7.21
CA PHE A 12 3.72 6.20 6.19
C PHE A 12 5.18 5.72 6.05
N GLN A 13 5.87 5.49 7.15
CA GLN A 13 7.22 4.90 7.15
C GLN A 13 7.22 3.49 6.55
N LEU A 14 6.24 2.67 6.89
CA LEU A 14 6.07 1.34 6.30
C LEU A 14 5.95 1.42 4.78
N ARG A 15 5.20 2.41 4.26
CA ARG A 15 5.09 2.65 2.82
C ARG A 15 6.42 3.06 2.20
N ILE A 16 7.17 3.97 2.81
CA ILE A 16 8.52 4.36 2.33
C ILE A 16 9.46 3.15 2.37
N TRP A 17 9.36 2.31 3.40
CA TRP A 17 10.16 1.09 3.53
C TRP A 17 9.86 0.09 2.40
N GLN A 18 8.59 -0.13 2.08
CA GLN A 18 8.19 -0.93 0.92
C GLN A 18 8.74 -0.35 -0.39
N TYR A 19 8.70 0.97 -0.54
CA TYR A 19 9.26 1.67 -1.69
C TYR A 19 10.78 1.43 -1.82
N LEU A 20 11.53 1.52 -0.72
CA LEU A 20 12.96 1.21 -0.68
C LEU A 20 13.25 -0.26 -1.01
N LEU A 21 12.49 -1.20 -0.44
CA LEU A 21 12.64 -2.63 -0.70
C LEU A 21 12.49 -2.96 -2.18
N ILE A 22 11.43 -2.44 -2.80
CA ILE A 22 11.11 -2.71 -4.21
C ILE A 22 12.18 -2.09 -5.10
N PHE A 23 12.43 -0.78 -4.98
CA PHE A 23 13.21 -0.08 -5.99
C PHE A 23 14.72 -0.04 -5.73
N ARG A 24 15.17 0.00 -4.48
CA ARG A 24 16.59 0.08 -4.14
C ARG A 24 17.18 -1.30 -3.89
N TRP A 25 16.48 -2.13 -3.14
CA TRP A 25 16.97 -3.46 -2.77
C TRP A 25 16.48 -4.58 -3.69
N LYS A 26 15.54 -4.28 -4.61
CA LYS A 26 15.04 -5.23 -5.61
C LYS A 26 14.45 -6.49 -4.96
N GLN A 27 13.85 -6.32 -3.79
CA GLN A 27 13.25 -7.38 -3.00
C GLN A 27 11.73 -7.24 -3.01
N ARG A 28 11.02 -8.38 -3.07
CA ARG A 28 9.56 -8.38 -2.94
C ARG A 28 9.18 -7.95 -1.52
N ALA A 29 8.24 -7.02 -1.39
CA ALA A 29 7.76 -6.50 -0.11
C ALA A 29 6.79 -7.48 0.59
N VAL A 30 7.23 -8.73 0.81
CA VAL A 30 6.43 -9.79 1.44
C VAL A 30 7.21 -10.51 2.54
N GLY A 31 6.49 -11.03 3.53
CA GLY A 31 7.05 -11.88 4.58
C GLY A 31 7.96 -11.13 5.57
N ARG A 32 9.15 -11.70 5.84
CA ARG A 32 10.07 -11.27 6.92
C ARG A 32 10.53 -9.82 6.78
N TYR A 33 10.65 -9.29 5.57
CA TYR A 33 11.11 -7.92 5.34
C TYR A 33 10.10 -6.85 5.76
N LEU A 34 8.82 -7.21 5.84
CA LEU A 34 7.75 -6.34 6.33
C LEU A 34 7.61 -6.38 7.85
N LEU A 35 8.19 -7.39 8.50
CA LEU A 35 8.14 -7.55 9.95
C LEU A 35 9.00 -6.51 10.67
N TRP A 36 10.17 -6.15 10.13
CA TRP A 36 11.07 -5.16 10.72
C TRP A 36 10.42 -3.81 11.03
N PRO A 37 9.78 -3.11 10.07
CA PRO A 37 9.09 -1.86 10.36
C PRO A 37 7.90 -2.05 11.31
N ALA A 38 7.20 -3.19 11.26
CA ALA A 38 6.12 -3.47 12.22
C ALA A 38 6.65 -3.63 13.66
N ILE A 39 7.77 -4.34 13.84
CA ILE A 39 8.45 -4.47 15.13
C ILE A 39 8.92 -3.10 15.61
N TYR A 40 9.52 -2.29 14.74
CA TYR A 40 9.95 -0.93 15.07
C TYR A 40 8.80 -0.08 15.63
N VAL A 41 7.65 -0.07 14.96
CA VAL A 41 6.45 0.66 15.39
C VAL A 41 5.94 0.13 16.73
N PHE A 42 5.90 -1.20 16.89
CA PHE A 42 5.49 -1.84 18.14
C PHE A 42 6.42 -1.45 19.31
N VAL A 43 7.73 -1.48 19.09
CA VAL A 43 8.75 -1.12 20.08
C VAL A 43 8.68 0.35 20.49
N LEU A 44 8.20 1.26 19.63
CA LEU A 44 8.02 2.66 20.00
C LEU A 44 6.68 2.92 20.70
N ILE A 45 5.58 2.35 20.21
CA ILE A 45 4.23 2.64 20.73
C ILE A 45 3.96 1.92 22.05
N VAL A 46 4.39 0.67 22.20
CA VAL A 46 4.04 -0.14 23.39
C VAL A 46 4.66 0.40 24.68
N PRO A 47 5.94 0.82 24.73
CA PRO A 47 6.47 1.44 25.93
C PRO A 47 5.73 2.72 26.32
N TYR A 48 5.25 3.50 25.35
CA TYR A 48 4.41 4.66 25.62
C TYR A 48 3.07 4.30 26.23
N THR A 49 2.36 3.31 25.67
CA THR A 49 1.07 2.89 26.21
C THR A 49 1.22 2.25 27.60
N VAL A 50 2.25 1.44 27.80
CA VAL A 50 2.57 0.85 29.11
C VAL A 50 2.92 1.93 30.12
N ALA A 51 3.78 2.90 29.77
CA ALA A 51 4.12 4.01 30.65
C ALA A 51 2.90 4.87 30.99
N ALA A 52 2.04 5.17 30.00
CA ALA A 52 0.80 5.91 30.19
C ALA A 52 -0.17 5.23 31.19
N ILE A 53 -0.20 3.90 31.23
CA ILE A 53 -1.04 3.11 32.16
C ILE A 53 -0.40 3.01 33.55
N LEU A 54 0.92 2.83 33.61
CA LEU A 54 1.64 2.61 34.87
C LEU A 54 1.89 3.91 35.65
N PHE A 55 1.88 5.07 34.98
CA PHE A 55 2.17 6.32 35.65
C PHE A 55 1.04 6.75 36.60
N PRO A 56 1.37 7.11 37.86
CA PRO A 56 0.38 7.63 38.78
C PRO A 56 -0.15 9.00 38.32
N PRO A 57 -1.35 9.42 38.79
CA PRO A 57 -1.99 10.67 38.36
C PRO A 57 -1.12 11.93 38.52
N SER A 58 -0.17 11.92 39.46
CA SER A 58 0.76 13.03 39.70
C SER A 58 1.67 13.35 38.51
N ILE A 59 2.04 12.34 37.71
CA ILE A 59 2.92 12.47 36.53
C ILE A 59 2.25 12.03 35.23
N GLY A 60 1.08 11.38 35.32
CA GLY A 60 0.32 10.81 34.21
C GLY A 60 -0.84 11.69 33.73
N PHE A 61 -2.03 11.11 33.74
CA PHE A 61 -3.29 11.77 33.39
C PHE A 61 -4.06 12.08 34.67
N GLU A 62 -4.53 13.31 34.80
CA GLU A 62 -5.37 13.74 35.92
C GLU A 62 -6.70 14.27 35.39
N TYR A 63 -7.80 13.73 35.92
CA TYR A 63 -9.14 14.16 35.58
C TYR A 63 -9.62 15.21 36.59
N PHE A 64 -10.00 16.39 36.09
CA PHE A 64 -10.52 17.50 36.86
C PHE A 64 -12.05 17.55 36.73
N PRO A 65 -12.80 17.10 37.77
CA PRO A 65 -14.25 17.00 37.69
C PRO A 65 -14.93 18.37 37.53
N GLU A 66 -14.34 19.44 38.08
CA GLU A 66 -14.86 20.81 38.01
C GLU A 66 -15.01 21.32 36.58
N ASN A 67 -14.12 20.89 35.68
CA ASN A 67 -14.09 21.31 34.29
C ASN A 67 -14.50 20.19 33.32
N ASN A 68 -14.82 18.99 33.83
CA ASN A 68 -15.02 17.77 33.04
C ASN A 68 -13.87 17.56 32.02
N ASP A 69 -12.63 17.76 32.47
CA ASP A 69 -11.45 17.84 31.62
C ASP A 69 -10.37 16.87 32.08
N CYS A 70 -9.66 16.25 31.14
CA CYS A 70 -8.55 15.35 31.41
C CYS A 70 -7.25 16.02 30.96
N VAL A 71 -6.40 16.39 31.92
CA VAL A 71 -5.17 17.11 31.65
C VAL A 71 -4.00 16.14 31.68
N THR A 72 -3.23 16.12 30.60
CA THR A 72 -1.96 15.38 30.53
C THR A 72 -0.86 16.19 31.21
N LYS A 73 -0.13 15.57 32.15
CA LYS A 73 1.01 16.22 32.81
C LYS A 73 2.24 16.29 31.90
N ALA A 74 3.16 17.19 32.24
CA ALA A 74 4.36 17.46 31.44
C ALA A 74 5.21 16.21 31.14
N PRO A 75 5.45 15.26 32.07
CA PRO A 75 6.29 14.09 31.77
C PRO A 75 5.74 13.22 30.64
N VAL A 76 4.45 12.84 30.71
CA VAL A 76 3.80 12.05 29.66
C VAL A 76 3.76 12.80 28.34
N TYR A 77 3.51 14.11 28.39
CA TYR A 77 3.49 14.95 27.19
C TYR A 77 4.86 15.03 26.52
N MET A 78 5.94 15.27 27.28
CA MET A 78 7.30 15.31 26.76
C MET A 78 7.74 13.94 26.22
N PHE A 79 7.32 12.84 26.86
CA PHE A 79 7.60 11.50 26.36
C PHE A 79 6.93 11.24 25.00
N ALA A 80 5.67 11.66 24.84
CA ALA A 80 4.98 11.60 23.55
C ALA A 80 5.69 12.45 22.47
N ILE A 81 6.17 13.64 22.83
CA ILE A 81 6.95 14.49 21.92
C ILE A 81 8.27 13.82 21.51
N ALA A 82 8.97 13.20 22.46
CA ALA A 82 10.23 12.50 22.14
C ALA A 82 9.99 11.40 21.10
N ILE A 83 8.92 10.63 21.24
CA ILE A 83 8.54 9.57 20.29
C ILE A 83 8.20 10.14 18.92
N ILE A 84 7.37 11.19 18.84
CA ILE A 84 7.02 11.77 17.53
C ILE A 84 8.26 12.35 16.82
N VAL A 85 9.19 12.94 17.57
CA VAL A 85 10.46 13.45 17.01
C VAL A 85 11.30 12.31 16.46
N ILE A 86 11.45 11.20 17.20
CA ILE A 86 12.17 10.01 16.73
C ILE A 86 11.50 9.45 15.46
N GLU A 87 10.17 9.35 15.44
CA GLU A 87 9.44 8.90 14.26
C GLU A 87 9.64 9.83 13.06
N LEU A 88 9.52 11.15 13.23
CA LEU A 88 9.76 12.11 12.14
C LEU A 88 11.20 12.05 11.63
N CYS A 89 12.19 11.97 12.52
CA CYS A 89 13.59 11.82 12.15
C CYS A 89 13.82 10.53 11.35
N SER A 90 13.22 9.42 11.77
CA SER A 90 13.32 8.15 11.04
C SER A 90 12.64 8.21 9.66
N ALA A 91 11.47 8.87 9.55
CA ALA A 91 10.78 9.06 8.28
C ALA A 91 11.58 9.95 7.31
N ILE A 92 12.22 11.01 7.83
CA ILE A 92 13.13 11.87 7.06
C ILE A 92 14.35 11.07 6.60
N ALA A 93 14.95 10.25 7.48
CA ALA A 93 16.09 9.41 7.12
C ALA A 93 15.74 8.39 6.03
N LEU A 94 14.58 7.72 6.13
CA LEU A 94 14.08 6.80 5.10
C LEU A 94 13.82 7.53 3.77
N THR A 95 13.22 8.72 3.83
CA THR A 95 13.00 9.56 2.64
C THR A 95 14.33 9.96 2.00
N TYR A 96 15.33 10.32 2.80
CA TYR A 96 16.66 10.63 2.31
C TYR A 96 17.32 9.42 1.64
N LEU A 97 17.17 8.22 2.19
CA LEU A 97 17.63 6.98 1.54
C LEU A 97 16.92 6.71 0.21
N ALA A 98 15.69 7.20 0.04
CA ALA A 98 14.92 7.06 -1.20
C ALA A 98 15.29 8.07 -2.29
N ARG A 99 16.11 9.09 -1.99
CA ARG A 99 16.40 10.21 -2.92
C ARG A 99 17.00 9.83 -4.27
N ASN A 100 17.74 8.72 -4.31
CA ASN A 100 18.41 8.25 -5.54
C ASN A 100 17.51 7.35 -6.39
N ILE A 101 16.27 7.10 -5.95
CA ILE A 101 15.33 6.24 -6.66
C ILE A 101 14.63 7.07 -7.74
N ASN A 102 15.20 7.03 -8.94
CA ASN A 102 14.66 7.75 -10.10
C ASN A 102 13.59 6.90 -10.81
N THR A 103 12.45 6.70 -10.14
CA THR A 103 11.34 5.86 -10.63
C THR A 103 10.46 6.55 -11.67
N CYS A 104 9.77 5.72 -12.45
CA CYS A 104 8.79 6.14 -13.47
C CYS A 104 7.65 7.02 -12.96
N PHE A 105 7.28 6.93 -11.68
CA PHE A 105 5.99 7.44 -11.18
C PHE A 105 6.04 8.79 -10.47
N ARG A 106 7.20 9.48 -10.43
CA ARG A 106 7.39 10.72 -9.63
C ARG A 106 7.03 10.57 -8.15
N GLU A 107 6.89 9.34 -7.65
CA GLU A 107 6.44 8.99 -6.29
C GLU A 107 7.36 9.59 -5.22
N PHE A 108 8.67 9.71 -5.49
CA PHE A 108 9.60 10.39 -4.58
C PHE A 108 9.21 11.84 -4.29
N ARG A 109 8.83 12.61 -5.32
CA ARG A 109 8.42 14.02 -5.13
C ARG A 109 7.14 14.12 -4.30
N GLU A 110 6.23 13.18 -4.50
CA GLU A 110 4.98 13.07 -3.74
C GLU A 110 5.25 12.74 -2.27
N ILE A 111 6.13 11.79 -2.00
CA ILE A 111 6.60 11.44 -0.65
C ILE A 111 7.22 12.68 0.04
N VAL A 112 8.04 13.46 -0.67
CA VAL A 112 8.64 14.70 -0.14
C VAL A 112 7.59 15.75 0.22
N ILE A 113 6.54 15.92 -0.60
CA ILE A 113 5.44 16.85 -0.30
C ILE A 113 4.67 16.39 0.95
N ILE A 114 4.44 15.09 1.10
CA ILE A 114 3.71 14.55 2.25
C ILE A 114 4.53 14.70 3.54
N ILE A 115 5.81 14.33 3.53
CA ILE A 115 6.64 14.43 4.74
C ILE A 115 6.85 15.89 5.16
N SER A 116 7.08 16.81 4.21
CA SER A 116 7.24 18.23 4.51
C SER A 116 5.96 18.83 5.11
N THR A 117 4.80 18.48 4.57
CA THR A 117 3.51 18.92 5.10
C THR A 117 3.24 18.33 6.49
N THR A 118 3.58 17.06 6.71
CA THR A 118 3.43 16.39 8.02
C THR A 118 4.30 17.05 9.08
N VAL A 119 5.56 17.34 8.75
CA VAL A 119 6.48 18.04 9.66
C VAL A 119 5.93 19.42 9.99
N ALA A 120 5.49 20.19 8.99
CA ALA A 120 4.90 21.51 9.21
C ALA A 120 3.64 21.45 10.09
N ALA A 121 2.73 20.52 9.83
CA ALA A 121 1.51 20.31 10.61
C ALA A 121 1.82 19.90 12.06
N THR A 122 2.81 19.03 12.26
CA THR A 122 3.23 18.59 13.60
C THR A 122 3.87 19.73 14.38
N VAL A 123 4.74 20.52 13.76
CA VAL A 123 5.35 21.71 14.38
C VAL A 123 4.27 22.73 14.75
N ALA A 124 3.33 23.02 13.84
CA ALA A 124 2.20 23.92 14.11
C ALA A 124 1.33 23.42 15.29
N SER A 125 1.02 22.12 15.33
CA SER A 125 0.31 21.45 16.42
C SER A 125 1.03 21.63 17.77
N ILE A 126 2.35 21.41 17.79
CA ILE A 126 3.17 21.63 18.99
C ILE A 126 3.11 23.10 19.42
N ILE A 127 3.28 24.06 18.49
CA ILE A 127 3.23 25.50 18.80
C ILE A 127 1.87 25.90 19.39
N VAL A 128 0.75 25.45 18.80
CA VAL A 128 -0.60 25.76 19.30
C VAL A 128 -0.80 25.28 20.73
N ARG A 129 -0.21 24.13 21.10
CA ARG A 129 -0.28 23.57 22.45
C ARG A 129 0.52 24.36 23.49
N TRP A 130 1.55 25.09 23.08
CA TRP A 130 2.35 25.93 23.98
C TRP A 130 1.69 27.27 24.31
N ILE A 131 0.68 27.68 23.56
CA ILE A 131 -0.08 28.91 23.85
C ILE A 131 -0.85 28.69 25.16
N PRO A 132 -0.81 29.61 26.16
CA PRO A 132 -1.51 29.43 27.44
C PRO A 132 -3.03 29.36 27.27
N ASN A 133 -3.68 28.48 28.04
CA ASN A 133 -5.13 28.26 27.97
C ASN A 133 -5.90 29.40 28.63
N THR A 134 -6.57 30.21 27.82
CA THR A 134 -7.62 31.13 28.28
C THR A 134 -8.96 30.40 28.27
N THR A 135 -9.89 30.79 29.15
CA THR A 135 -11.15 30.07 29.43
C THR A 135 -12.02 29.81 28.20
N GLY A 136 -11.91 30.62 27.15
CA GLY A 136 -12.62 30.45 25.86
C GLY A 136 -11.83 29.79 24.73
N SER A 137 -10.51 29.58 24.86
CA SER A 137 -9.66 29.11 23.74
C SER A 137 -9.46 27.60 23.66
N LYS A 138 -9.90 26.83 24.67
CA LYS A 138 -9.70 25.37 24.72
C LYS A 138 -10.28 24.65 23.49
N PHE A 139 -11.52 24.98 23.14
CA PHE A 139 -12.21 24.39 21.99
C PHE A 139 -11.48 24.69 20.67
N TYR A 140 -11.14 25.96 20.44
CA TYR A 140 -10.44 26.39 19.23
C TYR A 140 -9.07 25.75 19.09
N LYS A 141 -8.34 25.57 20.19
CA LYS A 141 -7.05 24.86 20.19
C LYS A 141 -7.21 23.40 19.81
N GLY A 142 -8.17 22.69 20.41
CA GLY A 142 -8.44 21.29 20.05
C GLY A 142 -8.86 21.13 18.59
N MET A 143 -9.69 22.06 18.09
CA MET A 143 -10.10 22.10 16.69
C MET A 143 -8.90 22.34 15.75
N LEU A 144 -8.07 23.34 16.02
CA LEU A 144 -6.87 23.64 15.24
C LEU A 144 -5.88 22.46 15.22
N ASP A 145 -5.58 21.90 16.40
CA ASP A 145 -4.71 20.74 16.57
C ASP A 145 -5.18 19.57 15.68
N THR A 146 -6.47 19.23 15.75
CA THR A 146 -7.08 18.16 14.96
C THR A 146 -7.09 18.48 13.47
N SER A 147 -7.33 19.73 13.10
CA SER A 147 -7.41 20.17 11.70
C SER A 147 -6.07 20.05 10.99
N PHE A 148 -4.96 20.43 11.64
CA PHE A 148 -3.62 20.27 11.07
C PHE A 148 -3.29 18.81 10.75
N MET A 149 -3.60 17.89 11.67
CA MET A 149 -3.37 16.46 11.46
C MET A 149 -4.28 15.90 10.36
N LEU A 150 -5.53 16.36 10.30
CA LEU A 150 -6.48 15.94 9.27
C LEU A 150 -6.03 16.41 7.88
N ILE A 151 -5.52 17.64 7.74
CA ILE A 151 -4.96 18.15 6.49
C ILE A 151 -3.79 17.28 6.01
N ALA A 152 -2.87 16.91 6.90
CA ALA A 152 -1.75 16.04 6.54
C ALA A 152 -2.22 14.65 6.07
N ALA A 153 -3.21 14.07 6.76
CA ALA A 153 -3.79 12.78 6.38
C ALA A 153 -4.54 12.84 5.05
N GLN A 154 -5.32 13.90 4.81
CA GLN A 154 -6.05 14.08 3.55
C GLN A 154 -5.10 14.30 2.37
N LEU A 155 -4.03 15.07 2.56
CA LEU A 155 -3.00 15.24 1.54
C LEU A 155 -2.32 13.92 1.18
N TYR A 156 -2.08 13.04 2.15
CA TYR A 156 -1.58 11.69 1.85
C TYR A 156 -2.55 10.89 0.97
N LEU A 157 -3.84 10.89 1.30
CA LEU A 157 -4.86 10.21 0.48
C LEU A 157 -4.94 10.79 -0.93
N ILE A 158 -4.97 12.12 -1.05
CA ILE A 158 -5.12 12.80 -2.34
C ILE A 158 -3.84 12.69 -3.18
N VAL A 159 -2.66 12.85 -2.61
CA VAL A 159 -1.42 12.88 -3.41
C VAL A 159 -0.98 11.47 -3.77
N LEU A 160 -1.02 10.53 -2.82
CA LEU A 160 -0.41 9.22 -3.00
C LEU A 160 -1.40 8.13 -3.43
N LEU A 161 -2.64 8.16 -2.93
CA LEU A 161 -3.64 7.13 -3.24
C LEU A 161 -4.57 7.51 -4.40
N SER A 162 -4.81 8.80 -4.67
CA SER A 162 -5.77 9.18 -5.72
C SER A 162 -5.41 8.59 -7.08
N LYS A 163 -4.15 8.63 -7.50
CA LYS A 163 -3.68 8.12 -8.79
C LYS A 163 -3.89 6.61 -8.93
N PRO A 164 -3.36 5.75 -8.04
CA PRO A 164 -3.58 4.31 -8.17
C PRO A 164 -5.06 3.94 -8.03
N ILE A 165 -5.82 4.62 -7.17
CA ILE A 165 -7.26 4.37 -7.02
C ILE A 165 -8.02 4.76 -8.30
N TYR A 166 -7.79 5.97 -8.82
CA TYR A 166 -8.44 6.47 -10.03
C TYR A 166 -8.17 5.52 -11.21
N HIS A 167 -6.90 5.16 -11.42
CA HIS A 167 -6.50 4.25 -12.47
C HIS A 167 -7.02 2.83 -12.28
N SER A 168 -7.16 2.35 -11.04
CA SER A 168 -7.74 1.02 -10.76
C SER A 168 -9.24 0.97 -10.98
N ILE A 169 -9.96 2.08 -10.81
CA ILE A 169 -11.43 2.13 -10.89
C ILE A 169 -11.90 2.52 -12.29
N VAL A 170 -11.29 3.53 -12.89
CA VAL A 170 -11.79 4.14 -14.14
C VAL A 170 -11.27 3.37 -15.35
N ASP A 171 -9.95 3.18 -15.48
CA ASP A 171 -9.33 2.54 -16.65
C ASP A 171 -8.23 1.53 -16.24
N PRO A 172 -8.60 0.37 -15.68
CA PRO A 172 -7.64 -0.60 -15.17
C PRO A 172 -6.72 -1.16 -16.26
N ASN A 173 -7.22 -1.32 -17.48
CA ASN A 173 -6.43 -1.84 -18.60
C ASN A 173 -5.37 -0.84 -19.07
N GLU A 174 -5.73 0.44 -19.17
CA GLU A 174 -4.79 1.50 -19.56
C GLU A 174 -3.70 1.70 -18.50
N TYR A 175 -4.05 1.55 -17.22
CA TYR A 175 -3.06 1.60 -16.15
C TYR A 175 -2.05 0.46 -16.21
N VAL A 176 -2.52 -0.78 -16.43
CA VAL A 176 -1.64 -1.94 -16.58
C VAL A 176 -0.74 -1.75 -17.80
N GLU A 177 -1.28 -1.27 -18.92
CA GLU A 177 -0.50 -0.99 -20.12
C GLU A 177 0.54 0.11 -19.89
N TYR A 178 0.16 1.23 -19.26
CA TYR A 178 1.07 2.30 -18.86
C TYR A 178 2.19 1.79 -17.95
N PHE A 179 1.83 0.98 -16.95
CA PHE A 179 2.76 0.37 -16.00
C PHE A 179 3.75 -0.57 -16.70
N MET A 180 3.24 -1.45 -17.58
CA MET A 180 4.05 -2.39 -18.35
C MET A 180 4.96 -1.67 -19.35
N HIS A 181 4.47 -0.63 -20.02
CA HIS A 181 5.26 0.21 -20.92
C HIS A 181 6.41 0.91 -20.18
N ARG A 182 6.12 1.48 -19.00
CA ARG A 182 7.14 2.08 -18.12
C ARG A 182 8.17 1.08 -17.60
N LEU A 183 7.76 -0.14 -17.27
CA LEU A 183 8.69 -1.20 -16.86
C LEU A 183 9.58 -1.68 -18.01
N ARG A 184 9.02 -1.78 -19.22
CA ARG A 184 9.77 -2.16 -20.42
C ARG A 184 10.83 -1.11 -20.77
N THR A 185 10.45 0.17 -20.79
CA THR A 185 11.37 1.28 -21.11
C THR A 185 12.54 1.42 -20.12
N GLN A 186 12.38 0.98 -18.86
CA GLN A 186 13.45 0.99 -17.86
C GLN A 186 14.20 -0.34 -17.71
N ASN A 187 13.97 -1.33 -18.59
CA ASN A 187 14.58 -2.67 -18.53
C ASN A 187 14.33 -3.43 -17.21
N LEU A 188 13.25 -3.10 -16.49
CA LEU A 188 12.91 -3.72 -15.21
C LEU A 188 12.10 -5.03 -15.38
N MET A 189 11.63 -5.34 -16.59
CA MET A 189 10.83 -6.54 -16.91
C MET A 189 11.52 -7.85 -16.52
N GLN A 190 12.81 -8.00 -16.79
CA GLN A 190 13.59 -9.21 -16.45
C GLN A 190 13.77 -9.36 -14.93
N GLU A 191 13.91 -8.24 -14.22
CA GLU A 191 14.22 -8.20 -12.80
C GLU A 191 13.02 -8.57 -11.92
N TYR A 192 11.81 -8.20 -12.35
CA TYR A 192 10.58 -8.55 -11.65
C TYR A 192 9.99 -9.90 -12.06
N SER A 193 10.68 -10.68 -12.91
CA SER A 193 10.18 -11.97 -13.41
C SER A 193 8.74 -11.88 -13.93
N ILE A 194 8.38 -10.75 -14.55
CA ILE A 194 7.07 -10.60 -15.17
C ILE A 194 7.15 -11.49 -16.41
N SER A 195 6.69 -12.72 -16.22
CA SER A 195 6.62 -13.74 -17.25
C SER A 195 6.09 -13.11 -18.51
N THR A 196 6.90 -13.20 -19.56
CA THR A 196 6.64 -12.77 -20.92
C THR A 196 5.17 -12.96 -21.26
N ALA A 197 4.57 -11.95 -21.90
CA ALA A 197 3.15 -11.75 -22.18
C ALA A 197 2.26 -12.97 -22.51
N GLY A 198 2.81 -14.15 -22.86
CA GLY A 198 2.05 -15.39 -23.04
C GLY A 198 1.47 -16.03 -21.77
N GLN A 199 1.81 -15.57 -20.56
CA GLN A 199 1.18 -16.08 -19.32
C GLN A 199 -0.02 -15.22 -18.83
N VAL A 200 -0.10 -13.96 -19.27
CA VAL A 200 -1.25 -13.07 -18.99
C VAL A 200 -2.45 -13.49 -19.84
N ASP A 201 -2.23 -13.95 -21.07
CA ASP A 201 -3.29 -14.56 -21.89
C ASP A 201 -3.85 -15.82 -21.22
N ASN A 202 -2.98 -16.62 -20.59
CA ASN A 202 -3.41 -17.78 -19.82
C ASN A 202 -4.21 -17.36 -18.57
N LEU A 203 -3.76 -16.40 -17.77
CA LEU A 203 -4.52 -15.96 -16.58
C LEU A 203 -5.87 -15.32 -16.93
N THR A 204 -5.93 -14.56 -18.03
CA THR A 204 -7.17 -13.96 -18.54
C THR A 204 -8.11 -15.02 -19.12
N SER A 205 -7.55 -16.06 -19.75
CA SER A 205 -8.32 -17.23 -20.19
C SER A 205 -8.84 -18.06 -19.00
N THR A 206 -8.07 -18.21 -17.92
CA THR A 206 -8.50 -18.91 -16.69
C THR A 206 -9.53 -18.10 -15.91
N LEU A 207 -9.43 -16.77 -15.87
CA LEU A 207 -10.47 -15.93 -15.26
C LEU A 207 -11.75 -15.89 -16.11
N ARG A 208 -11.65 -15.90 -17.45
CA ARG A 208 -12.80 -16.04 -18.35
C ARG A 208 -13.45 -17.43 -18.29
N THR A 209 -12.67 -18.50 -18.13
CA THR A 209 -13.22 -19.84 -17.83
C THR A 209 -13.80 -19.91 -16.43
N SER A 210 -13.24 -19.22 -15.45
CA SER A 210 -13.79 -19.20 -14.09
C SER A 210 -15.07 -18.37 -13.97
N THR A 211 -15.24 -17.30 -14.76
CA THR A 211 -16.50 -16.55 -14.84
C THR A 211 -17.57 -17.27 -15.67
N THR A 212 -17.19 -18.07 -16.67
CA THR A 212 -18.15 -18.98 -17.35
C THR A 212 -18.47 -20.23 -16.53
N VAL A 213 -17.55 -20.72 -15.69
CA VAL A 213 -17.81 -21.81 -14.72
C VAL A 213 -18.60 -21.31 -13.50
N ALA A 214 -18.48 -20.04 -13.12
CA ALA A 214 -19.33 -19.41 -12.12
C ALA A 214 -20.73 -19.08 -12.67
N ALA A 215 -20.83 -18.69 -13.96
CA ALA A 215 -22.12 -18.55 -14.64
C ALA A 215 -22.80 -19.91 -14.95
N SER A 216 -22.04 -21.00 -15.05
CA SER A 216 -22.59 -22.37 -15.19
C SER A 216 -22.96 -23.04 -13.87
N ARG A 217 -22.59 -22.46 -12.71
CA ARG A 217 -22.99 -22.93 -11.38
C ARG A 217 -24.31 -22.36 -10.86
N HIS A 218 -24.97 -21.47 -11.62
CA HIS A 218 -26.25 -20.86 -11.26
C HIS A 218 -27.46 -21.31 -12.13
N SER A 219 -27.39 -22.46 -12.82
CA SER A 219 -28.55 -23.07 -13.46
C SER A 219 -29.03 -24.33 -12.72
N TRP A 220 -29.39 -24.16 -11.46
CA TRP A 220 -30.20 -25.11 -10.69
C TRP A 220 -31.69 -24.91 -10.94
N LEU A 221 -32.14 -24.97 -12.20
CA LEU A 221 -33.56 -25.19 -12.51
C LEU A 221 -33.64 -26.07 -13.77
N GLY A 222 -34.40 -27.15 -13.63
CA GLY A 222 -34.27 -28.39 -14.39
C GLY A 222 -34.86 -28.39 -15.79
N GLY A 223 -34.35 -29.31 -16.60
CA GLY A 223 -34.90 -29.68 -17.91
C GLY A 223 -34.42 -31.08 -18.30
N PRO A 224 -35.32 -31.99 -18.75
CA PRO A 224 -35.00 -33.41 -18.96
C PRO A 224 -34.22 -33.74 -20.24
N ASN A 225 -33.89 -32.77 -21.10
CA ASN A 225 -33.26 -33.03 -22.41
C ASN A 225 -31.72 -32.95 -22.43
N ARG A 226 -31.05 -33.28 -21.31
CA ARG A 226 -29.60 -33.06 -21.16
C ARG A 226 -28.71 -34.13 -21.83
N ARG A 227 -29.24 -35.30 -22.16
CA ARG A 227 -28.40 -36.40 -22.71
C ARG A 227 -28.13 -36.24 -24.21
N GLU A 228 -29.11 -35.73 -24.96
CA GLU A 228 -28.96 -35.50 -26.41
C GLU A 228 -28.06 -34.29 -26.71
N ASN A 229 -28.17 -33.21 -25.93
CA ASN A 229 -27.34 -32.03 -26.13
C ASN A 229 -25.87 -32.26 -25.73
N ALA A 230 -25.59 -33.15 -24.77
CA ALA A 230 -24.23 -33.52 -24.41
C ALA A 230 -23.57 -34.43 -25.47
N LEU A 231 -24.32 -35.34 -26.09
CA LEU A 231 -23.79 -36.18 -27.17
C LEU A 231 -23.50 -35.38 -28.45
N ASN A 232 -24.38 -34.43 -28.80
CA ASN A 232 -24.16 -33.58 -29.98
C ASN A 232 -22.96 -32.63 -29.80
N ALA A 233 -22.68 -32.19 -28.57
CA ALA A 233 -21.50 -31.38 -28.26
C ALA A 233 -20.20 -32.19 -28.31
N TYR A 234 -20.24 -33.49 -27.98
CA TYR A 234 -19.06 -34.36 -28.10
C TYR A 234 -18.74 -34.69 -29.57
N HIS A 235 -19.76 -34.97 -30.41
CA HIS A 235 -19.52 -35.21 -31.84
C HIS A 235 -19.02 -33.96 -32.60
N ALA A 236 -19.51 -32.77 -32.25
CA ALA A 236 -19.02 -31.52 -32.85
C ALA A 236 -17.56 -31.20 -32.51
N LEU A 237 -17.06 -31.66 -31.36
CA LEU A 237 -15.66 -31.48 -30.95
C LEU A 237 -14.72 -32.50 -31.62
N GLU A 238 -15.22 -33.67 -32.00
CA GLU A 238 -14.45 -34.70 -32.70
C GLU A 238 -14.22 -34.30 -34.18
N GLU A 239 -15.22 -33.71 -34.85
CA GLU A 239 -15.08 -33.19 -36.23
C GLU A 239 -14.07 -32.02 -36.34
N ILE A 240 -13.97 -31.18 -35.31
CA ILE A 240 -13.00 -30.07 -35.28
C ILE A 240 -11.56 -30.59 -35.11
N ASN A 241 -11.39 -31.69 -34.37
CA ASN A 241 -10.06 -32.22 -34.05
C ASN A 241 -9.48 -33.08 -35.19
N GLU A 242 -10.34 -33.72 -36.00
CA GLU A 242 -9.89 -34.42 -37.21
C GLU A 242 -9.55 -33.46 -38.37
N GLY A 243 -10.11 -32.25 -38.39
CA GLY A 243 -9.84 -31.23 -39.40
C GLY A 243 -8.51 -30.47 -39.27
N HIS A 244 -7.73 -30.66 -38.20
CA HIS A 244 -6.47 -29.94 -37.96
C HIS A 244 -5.20 -30.80 -38.05
N SER A 245 -5.32 -32.09 -38.40
CA SER A 245 -4.15 -32.99 -38.55
C SER A 245 -3.52 -32.99 -39.95
N SER A 246 -3.96 -32.12 -40.87
CA SER A 246 -3.44 -32.07 -42.24
C SER A 246 -3.29 -30.65 -42.80
N SER A 247 -2.55 -29.77 -42.11
CA SER A 247 -1.93 -28.60 -42.77
C SER A 247 -0.88 -27.92 -41.87
N ASN A 248 0.37 -28.36 -41.94
CA ASN A 248 1.57 -27.51 -42.12
C ASN A 248 2.84 -28.30 -41.80
N ARG A 249 3.38 -28.94 -42.85
CA ARG A 249 4.81 -29.20 -42.99
C ARG A 249 5.43 -28.02 -43.73
N ASN A 250 6.67 -27.69 -43.34
CA ASN A 250 7.66 -26.81 -43.99
C ASN A 250 7.73 -25.36 -43.51
N SER A 251 8.65 -25.10 -42.57
CA SER A 251 9.85 -24.27 -42.80
C SER A 251 10.59 -24.13 -41.44
N ASN A 252 11.67 -24.87 -41.24
CA ASN A 252 13.06 -24.53 -41.54
C ASN A 252 13.72 -23.46 -40.64
N SER A 253 14.75 -23.94 -39.96
CA SER A 253 16.01 -23.28 -39.61
C SER A 253 16.09 -22.38 -38.37
N ASN A 254 17.10 -22.72 -37.58
CA ASN A 254 17.91 -21.87 -36.72
C ASN A 254 17.23 -21.21 -35.52
N SER A 255 17.49 -21.75 -34.32
CA SER A 255 18.64 -21.28 -33.54
C SER A 255 18.75 -22.02 -32.21
N ASN A 256 19.94 -22.56 -32.02
CA ASN A 256 20.48 -23.17 -30.82
C ASN A 256 20.17 -22.40 -29.53
N GLN A 257 19.96 -23.21 -28.48
CA GLN A 257 20.61 -23.14 -27.17
C GLN A 257 20.85 -21.74 -26.58
N TYR A 258 20.28 -21.46 -25.41
CA TYR A 258 21.05 -21.33 -24.18
C TYR A 258 20.11 -21.30 -22.96
N ILE A 259 20.08 -22.43 -22.25
CA ILE A 259 19.74 -22.52 -20.83
C ILE A 259 21.07 -22.58 -20.08
N ARG A 260 21.33 -21.64 -19.16
CA ARG A 260 22.17 -21.79 -17.94
C ARG A 260 22.07 -20.50 -17.11
N LYS A 261 21.39 -20.54 -15.97
CA LYS A 261 21.93 -20.77 -14.61
C LYS A 261 22.69 -19.58 -14.02
N LEU A 262 22.07 -18.96 -13.02
CA LEU A 262 22.57 -18.70 -11.67
C LEU A 262 24.07 -18.36 -11.52
N VAL A 263 24.35 -17.07 -11.29
CA VAL A 263 25.13 -16.54 -10.15
C VAL A 263 24.45 -15.25 -9.70
#